data_AF-A0A3D1KHF4-F1
#
_entry.id   AF-A0A3D1KHF4-F1
#
_cell.length_a   1.000
_cell.length_b   1.000
_cell.length_c   1.000
_cell.angle_alpha   90.00
_cell.angle_beta   90.00
_cell.angle_gamma   90.00
#
_symmetry.space_group_name_H-M   'P 1'
#
loop_
_entity.id
_entity.type
_entity.pdbx_description
1 polymer ?
#
loop_
_entity_poly.entity_id
_entity_poly.type
_entity_poly.pdbx_seq_one_letter_code
_entity_poly.pdbx_strand_id
1 'polypeptide(L)'
;MTQDALDEYLYGARTYLSAATRFSSIDPLCEKNYNLSPYVFCAANPIRYVDPSGARIYLSQDMNLKQIFTVLLDLQRITDDKLVYQTQRDGRRMIKIAKLGKGKHSKGTQLIRNLNSSFRSVEIVYDKASLDRTGKYTSRFRTYYEDGVNLKNRSNGIGVNALINYAPSQNVKTRTAASTPKGYASLSSPTHISLAHELIHAYHATKGDVETTTAENPTYIINGKKVMVSGNVAHKELRTVGLGFNHQGDITENDIRIEQGLPLRVAY
;
A
#
# COMPACT_ATOMS: atom_id res chain seq x y z
N MET A 1 -9.16 13.19 23.34
CA MET A 1 -9.12 11.92 24.09
C MET A 1 -10.03 12.12 25.29
N THR A 2 -11.13 11.40 25.36
CA THR A 2 -12.03 11.42 26.52
C THR A 2 -11.41 10.52 27.59
N GLN A 3 -11.02 11.13 28.70
CA GLN A 3 -10.46 10.48 29.87
C GLN A 3 -11.62 10.06 30.76
N ASP A 4 -11.80 8.76 30.97
CA ASP A 4 -12.73 8.26 31.98
C ASP A 4 -12.08 8.38 33.36
N ALA A 5 -12.89 8.39 34.43
CA ALA A 5 -12.48 8.64 35.83
C ALA A 5 -11.47 7.63 36.44
N LEU A 6 -10.86 6.77 35.62
CA LEU A 6 -9.89 5.72 35.95
C LEU A 6 -8.53 5.88 35.23
N ASP A 7 -8.29 6.99 34.50
CA ASP A 7 -7.05 7.27 33.76
C ASP A 7 -6.66 6.19 32.72
N GLU A 8 -7.65 5.51 32.17
CA GLU A 8 -7.48 4.49 31.13
C GLU A 8 -7.42 5.11 29.73
N TYR A 9 -6.49 4.63 28.91
CA TYR A 9 -6.34 5.03 27.51
C TYR A 9 -6.80 3.88 26.61
N LEU A 10 -7.69 4.14 25.66
CA LEU A 10 -8.11 3.13 24.69
C LEU A 10 -7.03 2.92 23.63
N TYR A 11 -6.25 1.85 23.76
CA TYR A 11 -5.16 1.49 22.84
C TYR A 11 -5.65 0.55 21.72
N GLY A 12 -6.66 1.00 20.96
CA GLY A 12 -7.18 0.36 19.73
C GLY A 12 -7.91 -0.99 19.91
N ALA A 13 -7.31 -1.94 20.62
CA ALA A 13 -7.84 -3.29 20.87
C ALA A 13 -8.06 -3.59 22.36
N ARG A 14 -7.40 -2.83 23.27
CA ARG A 14 -7.52 -3.00 24.73
C ARG A 14 -7.38 -1.65 25.44
N THR A 15 -8.07 -1.49 26.56
CA THR A 15 -7.90 -0.36 27.48
C THR A 15 -6.60 -0.53 28.26
N TYR A 16 -5.79 0.53 28.29
CA TYR A 16 -4.47 0.57 28.87
C TYR A 16 -4.47 1.49 30.09
N LEU A 17 -4.13 0.94 31.25
CA LEU A 17 -3.90 1.69 32.48
C LEU A 17 -2.47 2.22 32.46
N SER A 18 -2.33 3.49 32.09
CA SER A 18 -1.03 4.16 31.98
C SER A 18 -0.25 4.16 33.30
N ALA A 19 -0.93 4.41 34.42
CA ALA A 19 -0.34 4.42 35.76
C ALA A 19 0.23 3.04 36.17
N ALA A 20 -0.37 1.95 35.68
CA ALA A 20 0.06 0.59 36.00
C ALA A 20 0.93 -0.04 34.91
N THR A 21 1.10 0.62 33.75
CA THR A 21 1.75 0.07 32.54
C THR A 21 1.19 -1.29 32.10
N ARG A 22 -0.12 -1.50 32.25
CA ARG A 22 -0.81 -2.79 31.99
C ARG A 22 -2.10 -2.56 31.21
N PHE A 23 -2.60 -3.61 30.57
CA PHE A 23 -3.96 -3.61 30.02
C PHE A 23 -4.98 -3.95 31.12
N SER A 24 -6.19 -3.38 31.04
CA SER A 24 -7.31 -3.75 31.92
C SER A 24 -8.03 -5.02 31.45
N SER A 25 -7.65 -5.57 30.29
CA SER A 25 -8.18 -6.83 29.74
C SER A 25 -7.08 -7.85 29.39
N ILE A 26 -7.44 -9.13 29.48
CA ILE A 26 -6.57 -10.29 29.20
C ILE A 26 -6.10 -10.26 27.74
N ASP A 27 -4.83 -10.58 27.50
CA ASP A 27 -4.27 -10.78 26.17
C ASP A 27 -4.92 -11.99 25.47
N PRO A 28 -5.49 -11.82 24.26
CA PRO A 28 -6.05 -12.94 23.49
C PRO A 28 -5.06 -14.06 23.17
N LEU A 29 -3.75 -13.78 23.26
CA LEU A 29 -2.67 -14.74 23.04
C LEU A 29 -1.98 -15.15 24.34
N CYS A 30 -2.59 -14.90 25.51
CA CYS A 30 -2.01 -15.25 26.81
C CYS A 30 -1.67 -16.75 26.92
N GLU A 31 -2.46 -17.62 26.28
CA GLU A 31 -2.22 -19.06 26.23
C GLU A 31 -0.97 -19.46 25.42
N LYS A 32 -0.41 -18.57 24.60
CA LYS A 32 0.86 -18.84 23.91
C LYS A 32 2.08 -18.45 24.75
N ASN A 33 1.88 -17.71 25.84
CA ASN A 33 2.94 -17.14 26.66
C ASN A 33 2.60 -17.30 28.16
N TYR A 34 2.48 -18.54 28.63
CA TYR A 34 2.14 -18.87 30.02
C TYR A 34 3.10 -18.26 31.06
N ASN A 35 4.31 -17.92 30.65
CA ASN A 35 5.35 -17.30 31.48
C ASN A 35 5.19 -15.78 31.64
N LEU A 36 4.28 -15.15 30.90
CA LEU A 36 3.99 -13.72 30.98
C LEU A 36 2.62 -13.49 31.60
N SER A 37 2.47 -12.41 32.36
CA SER A 37 1.16 -12.02 32.86
C SER A 37 0.22 -11.72 31.68
N PRO A 38 -1.05 -12.18 31.71
CA PRO A 38 -2.02 -11.88 30.65
C PRO A 38 -2.30 -10.39 30.45
N TYR A 39 -1.86 -9.53 31.38
CA TYR A 39 -2.08 -8.09 31.36
C TYR A 39 -0.83 -7.28 31.03
N VAL A 40 0.31 -7.93 30.77
CA VAL A 40 1.60 -7.25 30.58
C VAL A 40 1.68 -6.62 29.19
N PHE A 41 2.04 -5.34 29.15
CA PHE A 41 2.33 -4.62 27.92
C PHE A 41 3.74 -4.97 27.42
N CYS A 42 3.87 -5.42 26.16
CA CYS A 42 5.15 -5.69 25.49
C CYS A 42 6.15 -6.54 26.31
N ALA A 43 5.68 -7.58 27.01
CA ALA A 43 6.53 -8.41 27.89
C ALA A 43 7.38 -7.58 28.90
N ALA A 44 6.87 -6.43 29.34
CA ALA A 44 7.54 -5.45 30.20
C ALA A 44 8.84 -4.85 29.63
N ASN A 45 9.08 -4.99 28.32
CA ASN A 45 10.20 -4.35 27.64
C ASN A 45 9.74 -3.82 26.25
N PRO A 46 9.01 -2.69 26.23
CA PRO A 46 8.49 -2.08 25.00
C PRO A 46 9.58 -1.56 24.07
N ILE A 47 10.81 -1.38 24.55
CA ILE A 47 11.98 -1.02 23.73
C ILE A 47 12.43 -2.23 22.89
N ARG A 48 12.36 -3.44 23.45
CA ARG A 48 12.85 -4.68 22.82
C ARG A 48 11.74 -5.48 22.12
N TYR A 49 10.54 -5.51 22.68
CA TYR A 49 9.40 -6.29 22.21
C TYR A 49 8.33 -5.38 21.65
N VAL A 50 8.57 -4.96 20.41
CA VAL A 50 7.55 -4.34 19.56
C VAL A 50 6.70 -5.47 18.99
N ASP A 51 5.37 -5.33 19.03
CA ASP A 51 4.42 -6.30 18.47
C ASP A 51 4.89 -6.77 17.07
N PRO A 52 5.23 -8.07 16.90
CA PRO A 52 5.63 -8.62 15.62
C PRO A 52 4.56 -8.49 14.54
N SER A 53 3.29 -8.29 14.91
CA SER A 53 2.16 -8.19 13.99
C SER A 53 2.01 -6.83 13.30
N GLY A 54 2.70 -5.79 13.79
CA GLY A 54 2.61 -4.43 13.22
C GLY A 54 2.90 -4.49 11.73
N ALA A 55 1.88 -4.31 10.90
CA ALA A 55 1.83 -4.86 9.56
C ALA A 55 2.75 -4.13 8.58
N ARG A 56 3.20 -4.88 7.57
CA ARG A 56 4.39 -4.54 6.79
C ARG A 56 4.23 -4.91 5.34
N ILE A 57 5.10 -4.32 4.53
CA ILE A 57 5.34 -4.77 3.18
C ILE A 57 6.21 -6.03 3.27
N TYR A 58 5.71 -7.15 2.75
CA TYR A 58 6.43 -8.41 2.63
C TYR A 58 6.73 -8.68 1.16
N LEU A 59 7.90 -9.22 0.88
CA LEU A 59 8.20 -9.92 -0.37
C LEU A 59 7.98 -11.40 -0.14
N SER A 60 7.34 -12.05 -1.10
CA SER A 60 6.99 -13.46 -1.01
C SER A 60 8.21 -14.36 -0.81
N GLN A 61 7.99 -15.50 -0.14
CA GLN A 61 9.03 -16.50 0.12
C GLN A 61 9.58 -17.14 -1.17
N ASP A 62 8.77 -17.15 -2.24
CA ASP A 62 9.09 -17.81 -3.51
C ASP A 62 10.06 -17.00 -4.39
N MET A 63 10.41 -15.76 -4.00
CA MET A 63 11.34 -14.93 -4.77
C MET A 63 12.79 -15.39 -4.62
N ASN A 64 13.52 -15.42 -5.74
CA ASN A 64 14.97 -15.54 -5.74
C ASN A 64 15.67 -14.20 -5.45
N LEU A 65 16.98 -14.22 -5.20
CA LEU A 65 17.75 -13.02 -4.83
C LEU A 65 17.65 -11.90 -5.88
N LYS A 66 17.71 -12.23 -7.18
CA LYS A 66 17.59 -11.23 -8.25
C LYS A 66 16.23 -10.54 -8.20
N GLN A 67 15.16 -11.30 -8.04
CA GLN A 67 13.79 -10.78 -7.92
C GLN A 67 13.62 -9.90 -6.68
N ILE A 68 14.15 -10.33 -5.53
CA ILE A 68 14.16 -9.56 -4.29
C ILE A 68 14.83 -8.20 -4.50
N PHE A 69 16.04 -8.18 -5.10
CA PHE A 69 16.75 -6.95 -5.37
C PHE A 69 16.02 -6.05 -6.37
N THR A 70 15.42 -6.61 -7.42
CA THR A 70 14.63 -5.83 -8.38
C THR A 70 13.49 -5.09 -7.68
N VAL A 71 12.69 -5.77 -6.86
CA VAL A 71 11.58 -5.13 -6.13
C VAL A 71 12.10 -4.12 -5.12
N LEU A 72 13.15 -4.47 -4.35
CA LEU A 72 13.72 -3.56 -3.35
C LEU A 72 14.27 -2.28 -3.99
N LEU A 73 14.93 -2.38 -5.16
CA LEU A 73 15.44 -1.23 -5.88
C LEU A 73 14.30 -0.32 -6.37
N ASP A 74 13.22 -0.89 -6.90
CA ASP A 74 12.06 -0.12 -7.32
C ASP A 74 11.35 0.56 -6.12
N LEU A 75 11.21 -0.14 -4.99
CA LEU A 75 10.72 0.45 -3.74
C LEU A 75 11.63 1.60 -3.29
N GLN A 76 12.95 1.40 -3.33
CA GLN A 76 13.94 2.41 -2.94
C GLN A 76 13.90 3.65 -3.84
N ARG A 77 13.46 3.54 -5.11
CA ARG A 77 13.27 4.70 -6.01
C ARG A 77 12.05 5.54 -5.66
N ILE A 78 11.10 4.99 -4.90
CA ILE A 78 9.87 5.69 -4.49
C ILE A 78 10.12 6.53 -3.23
N THR A 79 11.07 6.14 -2.37
CA THR A 79 11.28 6.75 -1.05
C THR A 79 12.71 7.24 -0.85
N ASP A 80 12.88 8.28 -0.04
CA ASP A 80 14.21 8.72 0.43
C ASP A 80 14.69 7.96 1.66
N ASP A 81 13.82 7.17 2.29
CA ASP A 81 14.21 6.30 3.39
C ASP A 81 15.12 5.19 2.90
N LYS A 82 16.15 4.84 3.70
CA LYS A 82 16.97 3.67 3.40
C LYS A 82 16.16 2.42 3.71
N LEU A 83 15.84 1.64 2.68
CA LEU A 83 15.15 0.36 2.83
C LEU A 83 16.15 -0.80 2.95
N VAL A 84 15.82 -1.75 3.81
CA VAL A 84 16.45 -3.06 3.91
C VAL A 84 15.36 -4.12 4.01
N TYR A 85 15.70 -5.40 3.94
CA TYR A 85 14.76 -6.46 4.28
C TYR A 85 15.29 -7.34 5.40
N GLN A 86 14.36 -7.97 6.12
CA GLN A 86 14.64 -8.99 7.11
C GLN A 86 13.83 -10.24 6.80
N THR A 87 14.51 -11.37 6.59
CA THR A 87 13.84 -12.67 6.40
C THR A 87 13.13 -13.08 7.68
N GLN A 88 11.86 -13.42 7.55
CA GLN A 88 11.00 -13.88 8.64
C GLN A 88 11.07 -15.41 8.78
N ARG A 89 10.49 -15.94 9.86
CA ARG A 89 10.46 -17.39 10.11
C ARG A 89 9.68 -18.18 9.04
N ASP A 90 8.72 -17.54 8.41
CA ASP A 90 7.91 -18.09 7.32
C ASP A 90 8.56 -17.91 5.93
N GLY A 91 9.84 -17.51 5.86
CA GLY A 91 10.57 -17.33 4.60
C GLY A 91 10.28 -16.04 3.85
N ARG A 92 9.23 -15.29 4.21
CA ARG A 92 8.94 -13.97 3.60
C ARG A 92 9.98 -12.94 4.02
N ARG A 93 10.19 -11.92 3.19
CA ARG A 93 11.15 -10.85 3.44
C ARG A 93 10.42 -9.57 3.77
N MET A 94 10.52 -9.17 5.01
CA MET A 94 9.88 -7.98 5.55
C MET A 94 10.70 -6.75 5.19
N ILE A 95 10.13 -5.80 4.46
CA ILE A 95 10.78 -4.52 4.18
C ILE A 95 10.84 -3.70 5.47
N LYS A 96 11.99 -3.10 5.75
CA LYS A 96 12.23 -2.25 6.91
C LYS A 96 12.85 -0.93 6.48
N ILE A 97 12.50 0.13 7.19
CA ILE A 97 13.18 1.41 7.11
C ILE A 97 14.38 1.35 8.06
N ALA A 98 15.58 1.27 7.50
CA ALA A 98 16.84 1.26 8.27
C ALA A 98 17.25 2.67 8.71
N LYS A 99 16.92 3.69 7.92
CA LYS A 99 17.23 5.10 8.23
C LYS A 99 16.22 6.02 7.56
N LEU A 100 15.79 7.04 8.28
CA LEU A 100 14.90 8.07 7.75
C LEU A 100 15.66 9.01 6.79
N GLY A 101 15.10 9.23 5.61
CA GLY A 101 15.53 10.20 4.62
C GLY A 101 14.91 11.58 4.82
N LYS A 102 15.55 12.60 4.24
CA LYS A 102 15.07 14.00 4.19
C LYS A 102 15.12 14.56 2.76
N GLY A 103 14.83 13.73 1.76
CA GLY A 103 14.90 14.11 0.35
C GLY A 103 13.59 14.71 -0.16
N LYS A 104 13.44 14.68 -1.49
CA LYS A 104 12.35 15.32 -2.24
C LYS A 104 11.17 14.40 -2.55
N HIS A 105 11.26 13.10 -2.26
CA HIS A 105 10.19 12.12 -2.47
C HIS A 105 9.24 12.09 -1.27
N SER A 106 8.67 13.24 -0.91
CA SER A 106 7.83 13.41 0.28
C SER A 106 6.62 12.44 0.34
N LYS A 107 5.86 12.35 -0.75
CA LYS A 107 4.64 11.56 -0.94
C LYS A 107 4.99 10.10 -1.11
N GLY A 108 5.99 9.77 -1.93
CA GLY A 108 6.47 8.40 -2.04
C GLY A 108 7.02 7.85 -0.71
N THR A 109 7.78 8.66 0.03
CA THR A 109 8.27 8.31 1.37
C THR A 109 7.13 8.12 2.36
N GLN A 110 6.14 9.03 2.36
CA GLN A 110 4.95 8.91 3.19
C GLN A 110 4.17 7.63 2.90
N LEU A 111 4.00 7.26 1.63
CA LEU A 111 3.31 6.03 1.23
C LEU A 111 4.00 4.78 1.80
N ILE A 112 5.31 4.67 1.63
CA ILE A 112 6.08 3.52 2.14
C ILE A 112 6.02 3.46 3.67
N ARG A 113 6.15 4.60 4.36
CA ARG A 113 6.02 4.67 5.82
C ARG A 113 4.64 4.24 6.29
N ASN A 114 3.58 4.76 5.68
CA ASN A 114 2.20 4.45 6.03
C ASN A 114 1.87 2.96 5.86
N LEU A 115 2.36 2.36 4.76
CA LEU A 115 2.21 0.92 4.53
C LEU A 115 3.00 0.09 5.53
N ASN A 116 4.17 0.57 5.95
CA ASN A 116 5.01 -0.11 6.94
C ASN A 116 4.59 0.12 8.41
N SER A 117 3.58 0.95 8.63
CA SER A 117 2.93 1.19 9.93
C SER A 117 1.45 0.80 9.95
N SER A 118 0.96 0.16 8.89
CA SER A 118 -0.43 -0.25 8.73
C SER A 118 -0.78 -1.40 9.69
N PHE A 119 -2.09 -1.60 9.95
CA PHE A 119 -2.56 -2.81 10.66
C PHE A 119 -2.77 -4.01 9.73
N ARG A 120 -2.90 -3.77 8.42
CA ARG A 120 -3.01 -4.81 7.38
C ARG A 120 -1.73 -4.93 6.58
N SER A 121 -1.38 -6.15 6.19
CA SER A 121 -0.15 -6.44 5.45
C SER A 121 -0.33 -6.28 3.95
N VAL A 122 0.77 -5.92 3.28
CA VAL A 122 0.86 -5.95 1.82
C VAL A 122 1.94 -6.96 1.44
N GLU A 123 1.58 -7.99 0.68
CA GLU A 123 2.54 -8.96 0.14
C GLU A 123 2.79 -8.70 -1.34
N ILE A 124 4.05 -8.62 -1.75
CA ILE A 124 4.46 -8.50 -3.13
C ILE A 124 4.90 -9.88 -3.61
N VAL A 125 4.30 -10.38 -4.69
CA VAL A 125 4.72 -11.57 -5.43
C VAL A 125 5.38 -11.16 -6.75
N TYR A 126 6.30 -11.98 -7.27
CA TYR A 126 7.04 -11.66 -8.49
C TYR A 126 6.49 -12.44 -9.69
N ASP A 127 6.00 -11.72 -10.69
CA ASP A 127 5.60 -12.20 -12.01
C ASP A 127 4.69 -13.44 -11.98
N LYS A 128 3.73 -13.46 -11.05
CA LYS A 128 2.80 -14.57 -10.87
C LYS A 128 1.78 -14.57 -12.00
N ALA A 129 1.93 -15.50 -12.93
CA ALA A 129 1.00 -15.67 -14.04
C ALA A 129 -0.39 -16.11 -13.55
N SER A 130 -1.43 -15.56 -14.17
CA SER A 130 -2.83 -15.96 -13.98
C SER A 130 -3.51 -16.16 -15.33
N LEU A 131 -4.54 -16.99 -15.37
CA LEU A 131 -5.38 -17.16 -16.55
C LEU A 131 -6.06 -15.83 -16.89
N ASP A 132 -5.89 -15.37 -18.13
CA ASP A 132 -6.68 -14.27 -18.66
C ASP A 132 -8.05 -14.75 -19.16
N ARG A 133 -8.88 -13.81 -19.63
CA ARG A 133 -10.23 -14.09 -20.16
C ARG A 133 -10.23 -15.00 -21.39
N THR A 134 -9.08 -15.23 -22.01
CA THR A 134 -8.90 -16.09 -23.19
C THR A 134 -8.31 -17.47 -22.84
N GLY A 135 -8.08 -17.75 -21.54
CA GLY A 135 -7.46 -18.99 -21.09
C GLY A 135 -5.94 -19.02 -21.23
N LYS A 136 -5.29 -17.89 -21.53
CA LYS A 136 -3.83 -17.78 -21.61
C LYS A 136 -3.26 -17.31 -20.28
N TYR A 137 -2.19 -17.97 -19.82
CA TYR A 137 -1.44 -17.50 -18.66
C TYR A 137 -0.72 -16.20 -19.00
N THR A 138 -1.09 -15.13 -18.30
CA THR A 138 -0.45 -13.82 -18.40
C THR A 138 -0.17 -13.30 -17.00
N SER A 139 0.99 -12.70 -16.81
CA SER A 139 1.29 -11.94 -15.59
C SER A 139 0.82 -10.51 -15.77
N ARG A 140 0.10 -10.00 -14.77
CA ARG A 140 -0.45 -8.64 -14.78
C ARG A 140 -0.02 -7.89 -13.54
N PHE A 141 0.56 -6.73 -13.76
CA PHE A 141 0.90 -5.75 -12.74
C PHE A 141 -0.41 -5.25 -12.11
N ARG A 142 -0.70 -5.71 -10.89
CA ARG A 142 -2.01 -5.53 -10.26
C ARG A 142 -2.00 -5.86 -8.77
N THR A 143 -2.86 -5.16 -8.04
CA THR A 143 -3.25 -5.46 -6.66
C THR A 143 -4.49 -6.37 -6.60
N TYR A 144 -4.41 -7.39 -5.76
CA TYR A 144 -5.47 -8.29 -5.34
C TYR A 144 -5.74 -8.04 -3.86
N TYR A 145 -6.98 -8.28 -3.43
CA TYR A 145 -7.39 -8.08 -2.05
C TYR A 145 -7.55 -9.44 -1.37
N GLU A 146 -6.92 -9.59 -0.23
CA GLU A 146 -6.91 -10.83 0.55
C GLU A 146 -7.66 -10.61 1.87
N ASP A 147 -8.89 -11.12 1.92
CA ASP A 147 -9.59 -11.41 3.16
C ASP A 147 -10.66 -12.46 2.87
N GLY A 148 -10.38 -13.72 3.22
CA GLY A 148 -11.20 -14.88 2.87
C GLY A 148 -12.63 -14.85 3.44
N VAL A 149 -12.97 -13.88 4.30
CA VAL A 149 -14.26 -13.84 4.99
C VAL A 149 -15.07 -12.58 4.66
N ASN A 150 -14.46 -11.45 4.26
CA ASN A 150 -15.25 -10.26 3.91
C ASN A 150 -14.53 -9.23 3.03
N LEU A 151 -14.52 -9.43 1.71
CA LEU A 151 -14.03 -8.43 0.75
C LEU A 151 -14.74 -7.07 0.81
N LYS A 152 -15.88 -6.94 1.51
CA LYS A 152 -16.52 -5.63 1.77
C LYS A 152 -15.68 -4.76 2.71
N ASN A 153 -14.77 -5.35 3.48
CA ASN A 153 -13.89 -4.63 4.39
C ASN A 153 -12.93 -3.67 3.68
N ARG A 154 -12.69 -3.88 2.38
CA ARG A 154 -11.87 -2.98 1.58
C ARG A 154 -12.46 -1.58 1.40
N SER A 155 -13.74 -1.37 1.72
CA SER A 155 -14.44 -0.09 1.47
C SER A 155 -15.36 0.35 2.62
N ASN A 156 -15.15 -0.14 3.84
CA ASN A 156 -15.98 0.19 5.01
C ASN A 156 -15.17 0.69 6.23
N GLY A 157 -13.90 1.06 6.04
CA GLY A 157 -12.99 1.53 7.09
C GLY A 157 -12.29 0.44 7.90
N ILE A 158 -12.60 -0.85 7.70
CA ILE A 158 -11.96 -1.97 8.43
C ILE A 158 -10.63 -2.39 7.80
N GLY A 159 -10.58 -2.36 6.46
CA GLY A 159 -9.41 -2.73 5.67
C GLY A 159 -9.17 -4.23 5.57
N VAL A 160 -8.37 -4.58 4.56
CA VAL A 160 -8.00 -5.96 4.21
C VAL A 160 -6.50 -6.04 3.92
N ASN A 161 -5.94 -7.25 3.97
CA ASN A 161 -4.60 -7.46 3.42
C ASN A 161 -4.64 -7.31 1.90
N ALA A 162 -3.50 -6.97 1.32
CA ALA A 162 -3.38 -6.83 -0.12
C ALA A 162 -2.20 -7.67 -0.65
N LEU A 163 -2.37 -8.20 -1.85
CA LEU A 163 -1.32 -8.87 -2.60
C LEU A 163 -1.07 -8.11 -3.89
N ILE A 164 0.17 -7.68 -4.11
CA ILE A 164 0.59 -7.03 -5.36
C ILE A 164 1.34 -8.05 -6.20
N ASN A 165 0.84 -8.31 -7.40
CA ASN A 165 1.64 -8.99 -8.41
C ASN A 165 2.55 -7.98 -9.11
N TYR A 166 3.83 -8.00 -8.75
CA TYR A 166 4.87 -7.19 -9.38
C TYR A 166 5.31 -7.89 -10.67
N ALA A 167 4.87 -7.36 -11.82
CA ALA A 167 5.07 -7.95 -13.14
C ALA A 167 5.91 -7.05 -14.06
N PRO A 168 7.22 -6.87 -13.80
CA PRO A 168 8.05 -5.90 -14.52
C PRO A 168 8.27 -6.26 -15.99
N SER A 169 7.99 -7.51 -16.37
CA SER A 169 7.95 -7.99 -17.76
C SER A 169 6.78 -7.39 -18.54
N GLN A 170 5.72 -6.94 -17.87
CA GLN A 170 4.59 -6.29 -18.51
C GLN A 170 4.93 -4.84 -18.89
N ASN A 171 4.81 -4.53 -20.18
CA ASN A 171 4.90 -3.15 -20.66
C ASN A 171 3.58 -2.39 -20.40
N VAL A 172 3.44 -1.83 -19.20
CA VAL A 172 2.28 -1.01 -18.83
C VAL A 172 2.34 0.31 -19.60
N LYS A 173 1.35 0.56 -20.48
CA LYS A 173 1.24 1.81 -21.23
C LYS A 173 0.23 2.75 -20.59
N THR A 174 0.65 3.99 -20.33
CA THR A 174 -0.17 5.03 -19.70
C THR A 174 -0.29 6.25 -20.61
N ARG A 175 -1.47 6.90 -20.62
CA ARG A 175 -1.68 8.16 -21.33
C ARG A 175 -1.11 9.31 -20.51
N THR A 176 0.03 9.82 -20.93
CA THR A 176 0.77 10.86 -20.22
C THR A 176 0.79 12.17 -20.99
N ALA A 177 0.85 13.29 -20.27
CA ALA A 177 0.91 14.63 -20.85
C ALA A 177 2.06 14.72 -21.87
N ALA A 178 1.77 15.22 -23.07
CA ALA A 178 2.76 15.38 -24.12
C ALA A 178 2.36 16.50 -25.08
N SER A 179 3.36 17.10 -25.74
CA SER A 179 3.18 18.12 -26.78
C SER A 179 2.69 17.50 -28.11
N THR A 180 1.51 16.89 -28.10
CA THR A 180 0.82 16.35 -29.28
C THR A 180 -0.50 17.09 -29.52
N PRO A 181 -1.12 17.00 -30.72
CA PRO A 181 -2.43 17.60 -30.96
C PRO A 181 -3.54 17.08 -30.01
N LYS A 182 -3.40 15.84 -29.52
CA LYS A 182 -4.31 15.23 -28.52
C LYS A 182 -3.99 15.65 -27.09
N GLY A 183 -2.82 16.27 -26.86
CA GLY A 183 -2.31 16.67 -25.55
C GLY A 183 -1.77 15.52 -24.68
N TYR A 184 -1.70 14.31 -25.22
CA TYR A 184 -1.12 13.16 -24.54
C TYR A 184 -0.43 12.19 -25.50
N ALA A 185 0.42 11.33 -24.95
CA ALA A 185 1.04 10.18 -25.61
C ALA A 185 0.88 8.91 -24.76
N SER A 186 0.68 7.75 -25.41
CA SER A 186 0.64 6.45 -24.74
C SER A 186 2.05 5.90 -24.58
N LEU A 187 2.68 6.17 -23.44
CA LEU A 187 4.07 5.82 -23.16
C LEU A 187 4.17 4.67 -22.15
N SER A 188 5.29 3.94 -22.20
CA SER A 188 5.61 2.92 -21.20
C SER A 188 5.83 3.60 -19.84
N SER A 189 5.16 3.09 -18.82
CA SER A 189 5.33 3.57 -17.44
C SER A 189 6.54 2.88 -16.81
N PRO A 190 7.46 3.62 -16.16
CA PRO A 190 8.54 3.02 -15.40
C PRO A 190 8.01 2.03 -14.34
N THR A 191 8.73 0.93 -14.13
CA THR A 191 8.28 -0.17 -13.26
C THR A 191 8.04 0.27 -11.82
N HIS A 192 8.87 1.17 -11.28
CA HIS A 192 8.68 1.71 -9.94
C HIS A 192 7.47 2.65 -9.83
N ILE A 193 7.03 3.31 -10.92
CA ILE A 193 5.77 4.06 -10.95
C ILE A 193 4.58 3.11 -11.02
N SER A 194 4.67 2.05 -11.80
CA SER A 194 3.64 0.99 -11.82
C SER A 194 3.53 0.30 -10.45
N LEU A 195 4.65 0.08 -9.76
CA LEU A 195 4.66 -0.40 -8.38
C LEU A 195 4.01 0.59 -7.43
N ALA A 196 4.35 1.87 -7.52
CA ALA A 196 3.73 2.92 -6.71
C ALA A 196 2.20 2.97 -6.88
N HIS A 197 1.71 2.84 -8.12
CA HIS A 197 0.28 2.75 -8.43
C HIS A 197 -0.40 1.61 -7.65
N GLU A 198 0.19 0.41 -7.69
CA GLU A 198 -0.35 -0.73 -6.95
C GLU A 198 -0.20 -0.59 -5.43
N LEU A 199 0.87 0.04 -4.94
CA LEU A 199 1.03 0.34 -3.51
C LEU A 199 -0.04 1.31 -3.01
N ILE A 200 -0.48 2.27 -3.82
CA ILE A 200 -1.58 3.18 -3.48
C ILE A 200 -2.90 2.40 -3.40
N HIS A 201 -3.20 1.52 -4.36
CA HIS A 201 -4.37 0.62 -4.28
C HIS A 201 -4.32 -0.23 -3.01
N ALA A 202 -3.17 -0.84 -2.72
CA ALA A 202 -2.96 -1.63 -1.52
C ALA A 202 -3.17 -0.79 -0.25
N TYR A 203 -2.66 0.45 -0.20
CA TYR A 203 -2.84 1.36 0.92
C TYR A 203 -4.30 1.75 1.16
N HIS A 204 -5.08 2.01 0.10
CA HIS A 204 -6.53 2.21 0.25
C HIS A 204 -7.20 0.94 0.79
N ALA A 205 -6.79 -0.24 0.32
CA ALA A 205 -7.32 -1.52 0.80
C ALA A 205 -6.99 -1.77 2.27
N THR A 206 -5.78 -1.43 2.74
CA THR A 206 -5.40 -1.61 4.15
C THR A 206 -6.18 -0.71 5.10
N LYS A 207 -6.66 0.44 4.61
CA LYS A 207 -7.54 1.36 5.36
C LYS A 207 -9.04 1.03 5.23
N GLY A 208 -9.42 0.17 4.30
CA GLY A 208 -10.82 -0.06 3.97
C GLY A 208 -11.48 1.13 3.27
N ASP A 209 -10.72 1.84 2.45
CA ASP A 209 -11.08 3.11 1.78
C ASP A 209 -10.96 2.98 0.25
N VAL A 210 -11.26 1.80 -0.30
CA VAL A 210 -11.25 1.56 -1.74
C VAL A 210 -12.56 2.04 -2.36
N GLU A 211 -12.46 2.90 -3.37
CA GLU A 211 -13.60 3.26 -4.19
C GLU A 211 -14.13 2.07 -5.01
N THR A 212 -15.45 1.85 -4.93
CA THR A 212 -16.11 0.68 -5.55
C THR A 212 -17.00 1.04 -6.73
N THR A 213 -17.22 2.32 -6.96
CA THR A 213 -18.07 2.87 -8.02
C THR A 213 -17.29 3.04 -9.34
N THR A 214 -18.01 3.27 -10.44
CA THR A 214 -17.46 3.40 -11.79
C THR A 214 -18.01 4.64 -12.48
N ALA A 215 -17.16 5.31 -13.26
CA ALA A 215 -17.54 6.37 -14.18
C ALA A 215 -17.77 5.76 -15.57
N GLU A 216 -18.90 6.09 -16.17
CA GLU A 216 -19.15 5.86 -17.59
C GLU A 216 -18.67 7.08 -18.39
N ASN A 217 -17.89 6.83 -19.43
CA ASN A 217 -17.34 7.83 -20.35
C ASN A 217 -16.69 9.04 -19.62
N PRO A 218 -15.68 8.83 -18.76
CA PRO A 218 -15.10 9.89 -17.96
C PRO A 218 -14.52 11.02 -18.81
N THR A 219 -14.67 12.25 -18.31
CA THR A 219 -14.12 13.45 -18.93
C THR A 219 -12.88 13.92 -18.18
N TYR A 220 -11.78 14.13 -18.91
CA TYR A 220 -10.49 14.59 -18.39
C TYR A 220 -10.19 16.01 -18.86
N ILE A 221 -9.37 16.74 -18.10
CA ILE A 221 -8.79 18.00 -18.55
C ILE A 221 -7.40 17.72 -19.10
N ILE A 222 -7.23 17.81 -20.41
CA ILE A 222 -5.96 17.58 -21.10
C ILE A 222 -5.60 18.86 -21.87
N ASN A 223 -4.47 19.49 -21.54
CA ASN A 223 -4.05 20.78 -22.08
C ASN A 223 -5.16 21.86 -22.03
N GLY A 224 -5.87 21.94 -20.89
CA GLY A 224 -6.95 22.89 -20.68
C GLY A 224 -8.26 22.59 -21.43
N LYS A 225 -8.32 21.48 -22.19
CA LYS A 225 -9.52 21.06 -22.92
C LYS A 225 -10.17 19.87 -22.23
N LYS A 226 -11.50 19.86 -22.17
CA LYS A 226 -12.28 18.70 -21.75
C LYS A 226 -12.23 17.62 -22.84
N VAL A 227 -11.74 16.44 -22.49
CA VAL A 227 -11.64 15.28 -23.38
C VAL A 227 -12.43 14.14 -22.75
N MET A 228 -13.51 13.73 -23.40
CA MET A 228 -14.26 12.53 -23.01
C MET A 228 -13.59 11.29 -23.59
N VAL A 229 -13.44 10.26 -22.78
CA VAL A 229 -12.92 8.96 -23.23
C VAL A 229 -14.03 7.93 -23.11
N SER A 230 -14.37 7.27 -24.21
CA SER A 230 -15.40 6.24 -24.22
C SER A 230 -14.98 5.01 -23.41
N GLY A 231 -15.91 4.47 -22.61
CA GLY A 231 -15.72 3.26 -21.80
C GLY A 231 -15.94 3.51 -20.31
N ASN A 232 -15.90 2.41 -19.54
CA ASN A 232 -16.09 2.44 -18.10
C ASN A 232 -14.74 2.43 -17.37
N VAL A 233 -14.56 3.35 -16.44
CA VAL A 233 -13.37 3.43 -15.59
C VAL A 233 -13.77 3.39 -14.13
N ALA A 234 -13.13 2.53 -13.33
CA ALA A 234 -13.40 2.47 -11.91
C ALA A 234 -12.89 3.74 -11.20
N HIS A 235 -13.68 4.30 -10.29
CA HIS A 235 -13.29 5.52 -9.57
C HIS A 235 -12.01 5.33 -8.75
N LYS A 236 -11.74 4.13 -8.23
CA LYS A 236 -10.46 3.83 -7.57
C LYS A 236 -9.25 4.08 -8.45
N GLU A 237 -9.37 3.86 -9.76
CA GLU A 237 -8.28 4.07 -10.71
C GLU A 237 -8.05 5.57 -10.92
N LEU A 238 -9.13 6.34 -11.06
CA LEU A 238 -9.07 7.80 -11.16
C LEU A 238 -8.47 8.43 -9.89
N ARG A 239 -8.92 7.97 -8.71
CA ARG A 239 -8.42 8.38 -7.41
C ARG A 239 -6.93 8.05 -7.26
N THR A 240 -6.55 6.81 -7.58
CA THR A 240 -5.14 6.37 -7.50
C THR A 240 -4.23 7.20 -8.39
N VAL A 241 -4.67 7.56 -9.60
CA VAL A 241 -3.86 8.41 -10.49
C VAL A 241 -3.81 9.87 -10.03
N GLY A 242 -4.87 10.37 -9.39
CA GLY A 242 -5.04 11.79 -9.08
C GLY A 242 -5.81 12.55 -10.16
N LEU A 243 -6.77 11.88 -10.81
CA LEU A 243 -7.64 12.45 -11.86
C LEU A 243 -9.06 12.78 -11.38
N GLY A 244 -9.37 12.52 -10.12
CA GLY A 244 -10.69 12.75 -9.52
C GLY A 244 -11.00 11.78 -8.39
N PHE A 245 -12.06 12.07 -7.63
CA PHE A 245 -12.47 11.28 -6.45
C PHE A 245 -11.42 11.20 -5.34
N ASN A 246 -10.46 12.14 -5.33
CA ASN A 246 -9.43 12.23 -4.30
C ASN A 246 -9.98 12.82 -3.02
N HIS A 247 -9.60 12.23 -1.89
CA HIS A 247 -9.84 12.78 -0.56
C HIS A 247 -8.65 13.62 -0.09
N GLN A 248 -8.89 14.51 0.87
CA GLN A 248 -7.82 15.33 1.45
C GLN A 248 -6.74 14.43 2.06
N GLY A 249 -5.49 14.67 1.68
CA GLY A 249 -4.34 13.89 2.17
C GLY A 249 -4.06 12.61 1.39
N ASP A 250 -4.82 12.30 0.34
CA ASP A 250 -4.47 11.21 -0.56
C ASP A 250 -3.05 11.38 -1.15
N ILE A 251 -2.43 10.25 -1.42
CA ILE A 251 -1.18 10.13 -2.17
C ILE A 251 -1.53 9.51 -3.51
N THR A 252 -1.11 10.13 -4.61
CA THR A 252 -1.49 9.73 -5.97
C THR A 252 -0.28 9.33 -6.80
N GLU A 253 -0.51 8.58 -7.88
CA GLU A 253 0.53 8.26 -8.87
C GLU A 253 1.15 9.55 -9.44
N ASN A 254 0.33 10.57 -9.70
CA ASN A 254 0.81 11.85 -10.21
C ASN A 254 1.67 12.62 -9.21
N ASP A 255 1.39 12.53 -7.90
CA ASP A 255 2.31 13.07 -6.88
C ASP A 255 3.71 12.45 -7.03
N ILE A 256 3.78 11.13 -7.16
CA ILE A 256 5.05 10.40 -7.25
C ILE A 256 5.75 10.66 -8.59
N ARG A 257 4.98 10.83 -9.68
CA ARG A 257 5.52 11.27 -10.98
C ARG A 257 6.15 12.65 -10.89
N ILE A 258 5.51 13.60 -10.20
CA ILE A 258 6.04 14.96 -9.99
C ILE A 258 7.38 14.91 -9.25
N GLU A 259 7.47 14.13 -8.16
CA GLU A 259 8.69 14.00 -7.35
C GLU A 259 9.88 13.47 -8.17
N GLN A 260 9.58 12.71 -9.21
CA GLN A 260 10.56 12.09 -10.10
C GLN A 260 10.76 12.81 -11.43
N GLY A 261 10.09 13.94 -11.65
CA GLY A 261 10.20 14.71 -12.89
C GLY A 261 9.65 13.98 -14.12
N LEU A 262 8.63 13.13 -13.94
CA LEU A 262 8.00 12.36 -15.01
C LEU A 262 6.73 13.06 -15.51
N PRO A 263 6.37 12.88 -16.81
CA PRO A 263 5.09 13.36 -17.32
C PRO A 263 3.90 12.79 -16.54
N LEU A 264 2.95 13.66 -16.21
CA LEU A 264 1.72 13.30 -15.50
C LEU A 264 0.89 12.34 -16.35
N ARG A 265 0.25 11.37 -15.70
CA ARG A 265 -0.82 10.59 -16.33
C ARG A 265 -2.09 11.44 -16.35
N VAL A 266 -2.65 11.64 -17.53
CA VAL A 266 -3.76 12.59 -17.76
C VAL A 266 -5.09 11.91 -18.09
N ALA A 267 -5.06 10.60 -18.32
CA ALA A 267 -6.24 9.76 -18.53
C ALA A 267 -5.97 8.32 -18.09
N TYR A 268 -7.03 7.59 -17.73
CA TYR A 268 -6.96 6.16 -17.41
C TYR A 268 -7.42 5.31 -18.59
#